data_AF-A0A532TX65-F1
#
_entry.id   AF-A0A532TX65-F1
#
_cell.length_a   1.000
_cell.length_b   1.000
_cell.length_c   1.000
_cell.angle_alpha   90.00
_cell.angle_beta   90.00
_cell.angle_gamma   90.00
#
_symmetry.space_group_name_H-M   'P 1'
#
loop_
_entity.id
_entity.type
_entity.pdbx_description
1 polymer ?
#
loop_
_entity_poly.entity_id
_entity_poly.type
_entity_poly.pdbx_seq_one_letter_code
_entity_poly.pdbx_strand_id
1 'polypeptide(L)'
;MEQSKHTHKIKENKYLYVASISMLLYSLLEISDSVAIVLIAFKIIPNLYLEWGVPIIKQLMETQPLSLAPLFWAFTIMRTVSAIGLMKNLLWGFWIGIGSLLLTMILTILFLPIGAFELLGCAIIFILLVMGYCQDKPIIDDAFNENKIKTS
;
A
#
# COMPACT_ATOMS: atom_id res chain seq x y z
N MET A 1 -1.68 -37.09 15.09
CA MET A 1 -2.86 -36.22 15.15
C MET A 1 -2.54 -34.97 14.37
N GLU A 2 -3.08 -34.90 13.15
CA GLU A 2 -2.86 -33.85 12.18
C GLU A 2 -3.63 -32.61 12.64
N GLN A 3 -2.95 -31.67 13.30
CA GLN A 3 -3.56 -30.39 13.65
C GLN A 3 -3.74 -29.60 12.35
N SER A 4 -5.00 -29.55 11.87
CA SER A 4 -5.36 -28.73 10.74
C SER A 4 -4.95 -27.28 11.03
N LYS A 5 -3.99 -26.77 10.27
CA LYS A 5 -3.75 -25.33 10.13
C LYS A 5 -5.06 -24.70 9.65
N HIS A 6 -5.88 -24.22 10.58
CA HIS A 6 -7.03 -23.38 10.27
C HIS A 6 -6.44 -22.08 9.72
N THR A 7 -6.20 -22.07 8.42
CA THR A 7 -5.73 -20.88 7.72
C THR A 7 -6.95 -19.98 7.66
N HIS A 8 -7.10 -19.08 8.64
CA HIS A 8 -8.19 -18.12 8.65
C HIS A 8 -8.21 -17.41 7.30
N LYS A 9 -9.27 -17.63 6.54
CA LYS A 9 -9.42 -17.04 5.22
C LYS A 9 -9.67 -15.56 5.45
N ILE A 10 -8.89 -14.67 4.81
CA ILE A 10 -9.10 -13.22 4.91
C ILE A 10 -10.57 -12.80 4.69
N LYS A 11 -11.34 -13.57 3.91
CA LYS A 11 -12.77 -13.36 3.67
C LYS A 11 -13.63 -13.32 4.94
N GLU A 12 -13.19 -13.93 6.03
CA GLU A 12 -13.86 -13.89 7.34
C GLU A 12 -13.74 -12.50 7.98
N ASN A 13 -12.58 -11.85 7.81
CA ASN A 13 -12.36 -10.47 8.20
C ASN A 13 -12.72 -9.53 7.05
N LYS A 14 -14.01 -9.16 6.99
CA LYS A 14 -14.56 -8.32 5.90
C LYS A 14 -13.78 -7.02 5.71
N TYR A 15 -13.31 -6.40 6.78
CA TYR A 15 -12.56 -5.14 6.69
C TYR A 15 -11.19 -5.34 6.07
N LEU A 16 -10.42 -6.34 6.50
CA LEU A 16 -9.14 -6.68 5.88
C LEU A 16 -9.32 -7.11 4.42
N TYR A 17 -10.37 -7.87 4.12
CA TYR A 17 -10.65 -8.28 2.75
C TYR A 17 -10.94 -7.09 1.83
N VAL A 18 -11.80 -6.18 2.26
CA VAL A 18 -12.09 -4.95 1.51
C VAL A 18 -10.84 -4.06 1.44
N ALA A 19 -10.09 -3.90 2.52
CA ALA A 19 -8.83 -3.15 2.52
C ALA A 19 -7.82 -3.73 1.52
N SER A 20 -7.71 -5.05 1.44
CA SER A 20 -6.82 -5.75 0.51
C SER A 20 -7.22 -5.54 -0.94
N ILE A 21 -8.52 -5.62 -1.26
CA ILE A 21 -9.02 -5.31 -2.60
C ILE A 21 -8.78 -3.85 -2.95
N SER A 22 -9.10 -2.92 -2.02
CA SER A 22 -8.87 -1.50 -2.22
C SER A 22 -7.38 -1.21 -2.43
N MET A 23 -6.48 -1.85 -1.68
CA MET A 23 -5.03 -1.72 -1.85
C MET A 23 -4.56 -2.26 -3.22
N LEU A 24 -5.16 -3.34 -3.73
CA LEU A 24 -4.87 -3.81 -5.09
C LEU A 24 -5.32 -2.80 -6.14
N LEU A 25 -6.54 -2.28 -6.03
CA LEU A 25 -7.03 -1.25 -6.96
C LEU A 25 -6.12 -0.03 -6.93
N TYR A 26 -5.65 0.35 -5.74
CA TYR A 26 -4.69 1.42 -5.57
C TYR A 26 -3.33 1.11 -6.21
N SER A 27 -2.84 -0.12 -6.08
CA SER A 27 -1.60 -0.53 -6.75
C SER A 27 -1.69 -0.46 -8.27
N LEU A 28 -2.87 -0.65 -8.86
CA LEU A 28 -3.06 -0.48 -10.31
C LEU A 28 -2.89 0.99 -10.73
N LEU A 29 -3.32 1.94 -9.90
CA LEU A 29 -3.07 3.36 -10.13
C LEU A 29 -1.56 3.66 -10.08
N GLU A 30 -0.86 3.15 -9.05
CA GLU A 30 0.59 3.32 -8.92
C GLU A 30 1.38 2.68 -10.07
N ILE A 31 0.94 1.51 -10.57
CA ILE A 31 1.50 0.90 -11.77
C ILE A 31 1.28 1.82 -12.98
N SER A 32 0.10 2.42 -13.09
CA SER A 32 -0.21 3.35 -14.18
C SER A 32 0.69 4.59 -14.11
N ASP A 33 0.92 5.14 -12.92
CA ASP A 33 1.81 6.28 -12.71
C ASP A 33 3.27 5.93 -13.01
N SER A 34 3.69 4.73 -12.61
CA SER A 34 5.01 4.14 -12.89
C SER A 34 5.27 3.92 -14.38
N VAL A 35 4.24 3.61 -15.15
CA VAL A 35 4.33 3.53 -16.62
C VAL A 35 4.30 4.93 -17.22
N ALA A 36 3.40 5.80 -16.74
CA ALA A 36 3.25 7.16 -17.24
C ALA A 36 4.55 7.96 -17.12
N ILE A 37 5.28 7.87 -16.00
CA ILE A 37 6.55 8.58 -15.82
C ILE A 37 7.62 8.16 -16.85
N VAL A 38 7.63 6.89 -17.23
CA VAL A 38 8.53 6.37 -18.27
C VAL A 38 8.09 6.92 -19.64
N LEU A 39 6.80 6.85 -19.96
CA LEU A 39 6.28 7.37 -21.23
C LEU A 39 6.49 8.89 -21.38
N ILE A 40 6.37 9.65 -20.29
CA ILE A 40 6.68 11.09 -20.24
C ILE A 40 8.16 11.32 -20.50
N ALA A 41 9.05 10.53 -19.89
CA ALA A 41 10.50 10.65 -20.10
C ALA A 41 10.90 10.45 -21.56
N PHE A 42 10.21 9.56 -22.28
CA PHE A 42 10.41 9.34 -23.72
C PHE A 42 9.58 10.26 -24.62
N LYS A 43 8.84 11.22 -24.03
CA LYS A 43 7.96 12.17 -24.74
C LYS A 43 6.88 11.48 -25.60
N ILE A 44 6.47 10.28 -25.20
CA ILE A 44 5.40 9.52 -25.87
C ILE A 44 4.03 10.11 -25.52
N ILE A 45 3.87 10.55 -24.27
CA ILE A 45 2.66 11.21 -23.77
C ILE A 45 3.00 12.58 -23.17
N PRO A 46 2.06 13.54 -23.12
CA PRO A 46 2.27 14.80 -22.43
C PRO A 46 2.49 14.60 -20.94
N ASN A 47 3.18 15.55 -20.30
CA ASN A 47 3.31 15.55 -18.86
C ASN A 47 1.92 15.73 -18.21
N LEU A 48 1.42 14.69 -17.55
CA LEU A 48 0.12 14.70 -16.84
C LEU A 48 0.20 15.37 -15.46
N TYR A 49 1.41 15.74 -15.05
CA TYR A 49 1.79 16.15 -13.70
C TYR A 49 2.14 17.65 -13.64
N LEU A 50 1.39 18.50 -14.35
CA LEU A 50 1.75 19.92 -14.55
C LEU A 50 1.43 20.83 -13.34
N GLU A 51 0.59 20.38 -12.43
CA GLU A 51 0.09 21.15 -11.27
C GLU A 51 0.67 20.64 -9.95
N TRP A 52 1.99 20.52 -9.83
CA TRP A 52 2.60 20.12 -8.56
C TRP A 52 2.72 21.33 -7.64
N GLY A 53 2.33 21.14 -6.37
CA GLY A 53 2.35 22.19 -5.35
C GLY A 53 3.76 22.69 -4.99
N VAL A 54 4.80 21.99 -5.44
CA VAL A 54 6.21 22.31 -5.15
C VAL A 54 7.00 22.59 -6.44
N PRO A 55 7.53 23.81 -6.63
CA PRO A 55 8.24 24.21 -7.86
C PRO A 55 9.43 23.32 -8.24
N ILE A 56 10.22 22.85 -7.25
CA ILE A 56 11.38 22.00 -7.54
C ILE A 56 10.96 20.65 -8.14
N ILE A 57 9.83 20.09 -7.70
CA ILE A 57 9.41 18.80 -8.21
C ILE A 57 8.78 18.94 -9.61
N LYS A 58 8.06 20.05 -9.84
CA LYS A 58 7.62 20.43 -11.18
C LYS A 58 8.80 20.54 -12.15
N GLN A 59 9.84 21.28 -11.77
CA GLN A 59 11.05 21.41 -12.59
C GLN A 59 11.71 20.05 -12.86
N LEU A 60 11.75 19.17 -11.87
CA LEU A 60 12.32 17.83 -12.02
C LEU A 60 11.49 16.96 -12.98
N MET A 61 10.16 17.02 -12.90
CA MET A 61 9.26 16.35 -13.86
C MET A 61 9.38 16.88 -15.29
N GLU A 62 9.67 18.17 -15.47
CA GLU A 62 9.85 18.77 -16.80
C GLU A 62 11.23 18.48 -17.41
N THR A 63 12.28 18.44 -16.59
CA THR A 63 13.66 18.34 -17.07
C THR A 63 14.23 16.94 -17.02
N GLN A 64 13.91 16.18 -15.97
CA GLN A 64 14.47 14.85 -15.70
C GLN A 64 13.42 13.93 -15.04
N PRO A 65 12.27 13.66 -15.68
CA PRO A 65 11.18 12.88 -15.07
C PRO A 65 11.64 11.51 -14.56
N LEU A 66 12.61 10.87 -15.22
CA LEU A 66 13.11 9.55 -14.83
C LEU A 66 13.79 9.54 -13.44
N SER A 67 14.24 10.68 -12.91
CA SER A 67 14.82 10.74 -11.56
C SER A 67 13.77 10.50 -10.47
N LEU A 68 12.49 10.70 -10.77
CA LEU A 68 11.37 10.43 -9.86
C LEU A 68 10.84 9.00 -10.01
N ALA A 69 11.17 8.29 -11.09
CA ALA A 69 10.69 6.91 -11.32
C ALA A 69 10.97 5.94 -10.14
N PRO A 70 12.15 5.97 -9.46
CA PRO A 70 12.38 5.13 -8.30
C PRO A 70 11.36 5.33 -7.17
N LEU A 71 10.84 6.54 -6.99
CA LEU A 71 9.81 6.85 -5.99
C LEU A 71 8.49 6.14 -6.33
N PHE A 72 8.00 6.32 -7.57
CA PHE A 72 6.78 5.68 -8.06
C PHE A 72 6.88 4.14 -8.02
N TRP A 73 8.03 3.59 -8.41
CA TRP A 73 8.26 2.16 -8.37
C TRP A 73 8.31 1.62 -6.94
N ALA A 74 8.91 2.35 -6.01
CA ALA A 74 8.93 1.97 -4.61
C ALA A 74 7.50 1.90 -4.03
N PHE A 75 6.66 2.90 -4.28
CA PHE A 75 5.26 2.88 -3.85
C PHE A 75 4.45 1.76 -4.50
N THR A 76 4.63 1.57 -5.80
CA THR A 76 4.01 0.47 -6.55
C THR A 76 4.35 -0.89 -5.93
N ILE A 77 5.64 -1.13 -5.67
CA ILE A 77 6.11 -2.39 -5.08
C ILE A 77 5.53 -2.55 -3.67
N MET A 78 5.66 -1.54 -2.81
CA MET A 78 5.16 -1.60 -1.44
C MET A 78 3.65 -1.90 -1.39
N ARG A 79 2.83 -1.20 -2.19
CA ARG A 79 1.38 -1.42 -2.21
C ARG A 79 1.01 -2.76 -2.81
N THR A 80 1.66 -3.19 -3.90
CA THR A 80 1.40 -4.50 -4.51
C THR A 80 1.75 -5.63 -3.55
N VAL A 81 2.93 -5.56 -2.95
CA VAL A 81 3.44 -6.56 -1.98
C VAL A 81 2.56 -6.58 -0.73
N SER A 82 2.18 -5.41 -0.21
CA SER A 82 1.21 -5.30 0.90
C SER A 82 -0.12 -5.95 0.56
N ALA A 83 -0.70 -5.62 -0.60
CA ALA A 83 -1.99 -6.15 -1.02
C ALA A 83 -1.96 -7.68 -1.15
N ILE A 84 -0.91 -8.24 -1.77
CA ILE A 84 -0.70 -9.70 -1.86
C ILE A 84 -0.54 -10.32 -0.48
N GLY A 85 0.24 -9.68 0.40
CA GLY A 85 0.43 -10.13 1.79
C GLY A 85 -0.89 -10.16 2.55
N LEU A 86 -1.70 -9.11 2.43
CA LEU A 86 -3.04 -9.02 3.00
C LEU A 86 -3.93 -10.13 2.45
N MET A 87 -3.99 -10.36 1.13
CA MET A 87 -4.81 -11.45 0.54
C MET A 87 -4.46 -12.84 1.09
N LYS A 88 -3.19 -13.04 1.43
CA LYS A 88 -2.68 -14.27 2.04
C LYS A 88 -2.81 -14.28 3.57
N ASN A 89 -3.45 -13.26 4.16
CA ASN A 89 -3.62 -13.04 5.59
C ASN A 89 -2.28 -13.02 6.35
N LEU A 90 -1.26 -12.37 5.79
CA LEU A 90 0.09 -12.30 6.34
C LEU A 90 0.30 -10.97 7.08
N LEU A 91 0.82 -11.04 8.31
CA LEU A 91 1.04 -9.87 9.17
C LEU A 91 2.00 -8.84 8.55
N TRP A 92 3.02 -9.29 7.81
CA TRP A 92 3.94 -8.38 7.15
C TRP A 92 3.23 -7.55 6.06
N GLY A 93 2.22 -8.11 5.38
CA GLY A 93 1.43 -7.40 4.37
C GLY A 93 0.66 -6.23 4.96
N PHE A 94 0.13 -6.43 6.17
CA PHE A 94 -0.51 -5.40 6.97
C PHE A 94 0.46 -4.25 7.31
N TRP A 95 1.62 -4.56 7.89
CA TRP A 95 2.58 -3.51 8.32
C TRP A 95 3.17 -2.73 7.15
N ILE A 96 3.48 -3.39 6.02
CA ILE A 96 3.89 -2.69 4.79
C ILE A 96 2.76 -1.79 4.30
N GLY A 97 1.51 -2.24 4.39
CA GLY A 97 0.33 -1.45 4.02
C GLY A 97 0.21 -0.18 4.86
N ILE A 98 0.24 -0.33 6.18
CA ILE A 98 0.21 0.80 7.13
C ILE A 98 1.35 1.79 6.84
N GLY A 99 2.58 1.29 6.70
CA GLY A 99 3.75 2.14 6.45
C GLY A 99 3.64 2.91 5.13
N SER A 100 3.29 2.22 4.04
CA SER A 100 3.15 2.84 2.72
C SER A 100 2.03 3.88 2.68
N LEU A 101 0.89 3.62 3.33
CA LEU A 101 -0.22 4.57 3.41
C LEU A 101 0.16 5.81 4.21
N LEU A 102 0.77 5.67 5.39
CA LEU A 102 1.20 6.81 6.20
C LEU A 102 2.24 7.66 5.47
N LEU A 103 3.22 7.02 4.83
CA LEU A 103 4.22 7.73 4.04
C LEU A 103 3.55 8.48 2.88
N THR A 104 2.59 7.85 2.20
CA THR A 104 1.85 8.51 1.12
C THR A 104 1.09 9.71 1.64
N MET A 105 0.34 9.59 2.75
CA MET A 105 -0.39 10.71 3.35
C MET A 105 0.52 11.89 3.69
N ILE A 106 1.73 11.65 4.19
CA ILE A 106 2.73 12.70 4.44
C ILE A 106 3.15 13.36 3.13
N LEU A 107 3.45 12.54 2.11
CA LEU A 107 3.93 13.04 0.83
C LEU A 107 2.84 13.76 0.02
N THR A 108 1.57 13.36 0.11
CA THR A 108 0.44 13.92 -0.67
C THR A 108 0.31 15.45 -0.55
N ILE A 109 0.77 16.03 0.54
CA ILE A 109 0.80 17.49 0.77
C ILE A 109 1.63 18.20 -0.33
N LEU A 110 2.62 17.51 -0.91
CA LEU A 110 3.47 18.03 -1.98
C LEU A 110 2.77 18.05 -3.36
N PHE A 111 1.60 17.42 -3.49
CA PHE A 111 0.93 17.10 -4.77
C PHE A 111 -0.48 17.71 -4.91
N LEU A 112 -0.80 18.77 -4.17
CA LEU A 112 -2.11 19.47 -4.25
C LEU A 112 -2.33 20.09 -5.64
N PRO A 113 -3.54 20.01 -6.25
CA PRO A 113 -4.82 19.58 -5.65
C PRO A 113 -5.15 18.08 -5.76
N ILE A 114 -4.50 17.33 -6.67
CA ILE A 114 -4.72 15.89 -6.88
C ILE A 114 -4.45 15.09 -5.59
N GLY A 115 -3.48 15.54 -4.79
CA GLY A 115 -3.13 14.96 -3.50
C GLY A 115 -4.29 14.86 -2.49
N ALA A 116 -5.36 15.66 -2.63
CA ALA A 116 -6.52 15.56 -1.73
C ALA A 116 -7.33 14.27 -1.94
N PHE A 117 -7.52 13.85 -3.21
CA PHE A 117 -8.19 12.57 -3.51
C PHE A 117 -7.32 11.40 -3.06
N GLU A 118 -6.01 11.51 -3.26
CA GLU A 118 -5.03 10.53 -2.82
C GLU A 118 -5.06 10.35 -1.29
N LEU A 119 -5.09 11.46 -0.55
CA LEU A 119 -5.18 11.47 0.90
C LEU A 119 -6.44 10.78 1.41
N LEU A 120 -7.60 11.07 0.79
CA LEU A 120 -8.88 10.47 1.16
C LEU A 120 -8.88 8.96 0.89
N GLY A 121 -8.39 8.54 -0.27
CA GLY A 121 -8.24 7.12 -0.61
C GLY A 121 -7.35 6.39 0.39
N CYS A 122 -6.20 6.98 0.72
CA CYS A 122 -5.28 6.44 1.72
C CYS A 122 -5.91 6.32 3.11
N ALA A 123 -6.64 7.35 3.55
CA ALA A 123 -7.29 7.38 4.85
C ALA A 123 -8.36 6.29 4.99
N ILE A 124 -9.17 6.07 3.94
CA ILE A 124 -10.19 5.01 3.93
C ILE A 124 -9.53 3.64 4.09
N ILE A 125 -8.50 3.34 3.31
CA ILE A 125 -7.81 2.04 3.39
C ILE A 125 -7.15 1.87 4.76
N PHE A 126 -6.53 2.93 5.28
CA PHE A 126 -5.91 2.90 6.61
C PHE A 126 -6.93 2.57 7.71
N ILE A 127 -8.10 3.22 7.69
CA ILE A 127 -9.18 2.95 8.65
C ILE A 127 -9.64 1.50 8.53
N LEU A 128 -9.85 0.98 7.31
CA LEU A 128 -10.25 -0.40 7.10
C LEU A 128 -9.22 -1.40 7.63
N LEU A 129 -7.92 -1.12 7.45
CA LEU A 129 -6.84 -1.93 8.01
C LEU A 129 -6.89 -1.93 9.55
N VAL A 130 -6.99 -0.76 10.17
CA VAL A 130 -7.04 -0.64 11.64
C VAL A 130 -8.29 -1.32 12.20
N MET A 131 -9.46 -1.11 11.59
CA MET A 131 -10.70 -1.79 11.99
C MET A 131 -10.57 -3.31 11.87
N GLY A 132 -10.02 -3.79 10.75
CA GLY A 132 -9.79 -5.22 10.54
C GLY A 132 -8.82 -5.81 11.56
N TYR A 133 -7.74 -5.10 11.89
CA TYR A 133 -6.78 -5.51 12.92
C TYR A 133 -7.40 -5.53 14.33
N CYS A 134 -8.27 -4.57 14.65
CA CYS A 134 -8.91 -4.50 15.96
C CYS A 134 -10.04 -5.52 16.16
N GLN A 135 -10.64 -6.05 15.09
CA GLN A 135 -11.71 -7.06 15.19
C GLN A 135 -11.21 -8.46 15.55
N ASP A 136 -9.96 -8.82 15.20
CA ASP A 136 -9.41 -10.16 15.42
C ASP A 136 -7.99 -10.11 16.04
N LYS A 137 -7.82 -10.56 17.30
CA LYS A 137 -6.51 -11.05 17.79
C LYS A 137 -6.49 -12.58 17.68
N PRO A 138 -5.45 -13.28 17.16
CA PRO A 138 -4.22 -12.83 16.50
C PRO A 138 -4.10 -13.26 15.02
N ILE A 139 -3.32 -12.50 14.25
CA ILE A 139 -2.72 -12.89 12.97
C ILE A 139 -1.55 -13.84 13.30
N ILE A 140 -1.88 -15.06 13.73
CA ILE A 140 -1.02 -16.20 14.13
C ILE A 140 0.43 -15.83 14.51
N ASP A 141 0.68 -15.73 15.83
CA ASP A 141 2.02 -15.79 16.42
C ASP A 141 2.23 -17.23 16.94
N ASP A 142 2.70 -18.14 16.08
CA ASP A 142 2.99 -19.54 16.44
C ASP A 142 4.15 -19.66 17.46
N ALA A 143 4.85 -18.56 17.78
CA ALA A 143 6.04 -18.57 18.63
C ALA A 143 5.77 -18.57 20.16
N PHE A 144 4.55 -18.30 20.63
CA PHE A 144 4.28 -18.16 22.06
C PHE A 144 3.62 -19.39 22.73
N ASN A 145 3.13 -20.35 21.94
CA ASN A 145 2.37 -21.49 22.47
C ASN A 145 3.20 -22.76 22.73
N GLU A 146 4.44 -22.86 22.22
CA GLU A 146 5.29 -24.04 22.46
C GLU A 146 5.85 -24.12 23.89
N ASN A 147 5.97 -23.00 24.62
CA ASN A 147 6.57 -22.99 25.95
C ASN A 147 5.60 -23.34 27.10
N LYS A 148 4.29 -23.42 26.85
CA LYS A 148 3.30 -23.75 27.90
C LYS A 148 2.92 -25.23 27.95
N ILE A 149 3.22 -25.99 26.88
CA ILE A 149 2.85 -27.42 26.77
C ILE A 149 3.98 -28.33 27.31
N LYS A 150 5.20 -27.82 27.47
CA LYS A 150 6.35 -28.62 27.97
C LYS A 150 6.52 -28.61 29.50
N THR A 151 5.65 -27.93 30.25
CA THR A 151 5.81 -27.74 31.71
C THR A 151 4.61 -28.15 32.56
N SER A 152 3.64 -28.89 32.00
CA SER A 152 2.51 -29.44 32.77
C SER A 152 2.34 -30.93 32.58
#